data_AF-A0A0J9R238-F1
#
_entry.id   AF-A0A0J9R238-F1
#
_cell.length_a   1.000
_cell.length_b   1.000
_cell.length_c   1.000
_cell.angle_alpha   90.00
_cell.angle_beta   90.00
_cell.angle_gamma   90.00
#
_symmetry.space_group_name_H-M   'P 1'
#
loop_
_entity.id
_entity.type
_entity.pdbx_description
1 polymer ?
#
loop_
_entity_poly.entity_id
_entity_poly.type
_entity_poly.pdbx_seq_one_letter_code
_entity_poly.pdbx_strand_id
1 'polypeptide(L)'
;MLRLLSKRFYCKIATKSNEKATKLDFKQLTHPTKVPQTPVDAEFPDTSASEIQIDTKTIQLLERLSLVDLDSERALATLKSSIQFADKIAHINTDHVRPLYTVLEHQQLQLRNDQVTEGDCRAEVLRNAKVTDEDYYVSPPGNIPLEQ
;
A
#
# COMPACT_ATOMS: atom_id res chain seq x y z
N MET A 1 28.16 -9.60 -24.72
CA MET A 1 26.81 -9.22 -25.20
C MET A 1 26.36 -7.96 -24.47
N LEU A 2 26.60 -6.78 -25.04
CA LEU A 2 26.02 -5.55 -24.50
C LEU A 2 24.51 -5.61 -24.75
N ARG A 3 23.71 -5.80 -23.70
CA ARG A 3 22.27 -5.54 -23.79
C ARG A 3 22.12 -4.06 -24.11
N LEU A 4 21.60 -3.72 -25.30
CA LEU A 4 21.11 -2.38 -25.56
C LEU A 4 20.03 -2.11 -24.49
N LEU A 5 20.39 -1.32 -23.48
CA LEU A 5 19.43 -0.68 -22.60
C LEU A 5 18.61 0.25 -23.50
N SER A 6 17.48 -0.27 -24.00
CA SER A 6 16.38 0.55 -24.49
C SER A 6 16.25 1.72 -23.52
N LYS A 7 16.47 2.94 -24.01
CA LYS A 7 16.50 4.17 -23.19
C LYS A 7 15.15 4.28 -22.49
N ARG A 8 15.06 3.79 -21.26
CA ARG A 8 13.88 3.94 -20.40
C ARG A 8 13.77 5.42 -20.08
N PHE A 9 12.89 6.15 -20.79
CA PHE A 9 12.76 7.62 -20.73
C PHE A 9 12.55 8.17 -19.30
N TYR A 10 12.05 7.33 -18.41
CA TYR A 10 11.67 7.67 -17.03
C TYR A 10 12.75 7.35 -15.99
N CYS A 11 13.77 6.54 -16.30
CA CYS A 11 14.79 6.14 -15.34
C CYS A 11 16.10 6.87 -15.59
N LYS A 12 16.55 7.70 -14.64
CA LYS A 12 17.84 8.41 -14.72
C LYS A 12 18.71 8.12 -13.50
N ILE A 13 20.02 8.18 -13.66
CA ILE A 13 20.96 8.02 -12.53
C ILE A 13 20.74 9.17 -11.55
N ALA A 14 20.79 8.86 -10.25
CA ALA A 14 20.66 9.84 -9.17
C ALA A 14 21.62 11.02 -9.35
N THR A 15 21.08 12.19 -9.72
CA THR A 15 21.80 13.48 -9.71
C THR A 15 21.32 14.31 -8.51
N LYS A 16 22.21 15.11 -7.90
CA LYS A 16 21.80 16.07 -6.86
C LYS A 16 20.65 16.93 -7.39
N SER A 17 19.49 16.84 -6.76
CA SER A 17 18.34 17.69 -7.09
C SER A 17 18.69 19.13 -6.75
N ASN A 18 18.70 20.00 -7.76
CA ASN A 18 18.78 21.45 -7.58
C ASN A 18 17.37 22.06 -7.59
N GLU A 19 16.44 21.39 -6.89
CA GLU A 19 15.08 21.89 -6.75
C GLU A 19 15.07 22.90 -5.61
N LYS A 20 14.94 24.17 -5.96
CA LYS A 20 14.68 25.22 -4.98
C LYS A 20 13.31 24.95 -4.37
N ALA A 21 13.27 24.81 -3.05
CA ALA A 21 12.01 24.67 -2.33
C ALA A 21 11.15 25.94 -2.53
N THR A 22 10.20 25.89 -3.45
CA THR A 22 9.16 26.90 -3.57
C THR A 22 8.20 26.74 -2.40
N LYS A 23 8.03 27.80 -1.62
CA LYS A 23 7.06 27.84 -0.52
C LYS A 23 5.66 27.61 -1.09
N LEU A 24 5.00 26.54 -0.66
CA LEU A 24 3.63 26.25 -1.05
C LEU A 24 2.70 27.31 -0.45
N ASP A 25 1.83 27.90 -1.28
CA ASP A 25 0.74 28.73 -0.81
C ASP A 25 -0.50 27.86 -0.58
N PHE A 26 -0.85 27.64 0.68
CA PHE A 26 -2.00 26.81 1.07
C PHE A 26 -3.34 27.55 0.97
N LYS A 27 -3.33 28.85 0.63
CA LYS A 27 -4.56 29.67 0.54
C LYS A 27 -5.20 29.64 -0.84
N GLN A 28 -4.46 29.22 -1.86
CA GLN A 28 -4.93 29.24 -3.23
C GLN A 28 -4.56 27.95 -3.96
N LEU A 29 -5.55 27.33 -4.58
CA LEU A 29 -5.34 26.20 -5.48
C LEU A 29 -4.72 26.72 -6.78
N THR A 30 -3.49 26.30 -7.07
CA THR A 30 -2.80 26.62 -8.33
C THR A 30 -3.24 25.73 -9.50
N HIS A 31 -3.94 24.64 -9.20
CA HIS A 31 -4.39 23.64 -10.17
C HIS A 31 -5.91 23.38 -10.04
N PRO A 32 -6.59 23.02 -11.15
CA PRO A 32 -8.00 22.69 -11.12
C PRO A 32 -8.24 21.50 -10.19
N THR A 33 -9.00 21.73 -9.12
CA THR A 33 -9.41 20.68 -8.19
C THR A 33 -10.68 20.01 -8.66
N LYS A 34 -10.76 18.69 -8.48
CA LYS A 34 -12.01 17.92 -8.62
C LYS A 34 -12.76 17.81 -7.29
N VAL A 35 -12.19 18.33 -6.21
CA VAL A 35 -12.83 18.39 -4.88
C VAL A 35 -13.72 19.63 -4.82
N PRO A 36 -15.03 19.47 -4.56
CA PRO A 36 -15.95 20.59 -4.40
C PRO A 36 -15.44 21.60 -3.35
N GLN A 37 -15.44 22.89 -3.69
CA GLN A 37 -15.01 23.96 -2.79
C GLN A 37 -16.11 24.41 -1.82
N THR A 38 -17.34 24.04 -2.13
CA THR A 38 -18.51 24.22 -1.28
C THR A 38 -19.09 22.84 -0.96
N PRO A 39 -19.70 22.64 0.23
CA PRO A 39 -20.43 21.42 0.51
C PRO A 39 -21.45 21.15 -0.60
N VAL A 40 -21.45 19.92 -1.11
CA VAL A 40 -22.43 19.44 -2.08
C VAL A 40 -23.20 18.34 -1.40
N ASP A 41 -24.52 18.42 -1.42
CA ASP A 41 -25.39 17.35 -0.95
C ASP A 41 -25.22 16.15 -1.90
N ALA A 42 -24.41 15.18 -1.47
CA ALA A 42 -24.17 13.95 -2.20
C ALA A 42 -24.94 12.82 -1.53
N GLU A 43 -25.95 12.30 -2.22
CA GLU A 43 -26.64 11.08 -1.84
C GLU A 43 -25.74 9.90 -2.21
N PHE A 44 -24.93 9.43 -1.25
CA PHE A 44 -24.28 8.13 -1.40
C PHE A 44 -25.37 7.05 -1.39
N PRO A 45 -25.28 6.03 -2.26
CA PRO A 45 -26.20 4.92 -2.21
C PRO A 45 -26.14 4.29 -0.81
N ASP A 46 -27.32 4.02 -0.25
CA ASP A 46 -27.40 3.28 1.01
C ASP A 46 -27.15 1.80 0.74
N THR A 47 -25.90 1.38 0.84
CA THR A 47 -25.48 -0.01 0.69
C THR A 47 -25.77 -0.87 1.92
N SER A 48 -26.40 -0.32 2.97
CA SER A 48 -26.79 -1.10 4.16
C SER A 48 -27.82 -2.20 3.87
N ALA A 49 -28.54 -2.10 2.75
CA ALA A 49 -29.53 -3.10 2.32
C ALA A 49 -28.89 -4.41 1.81
N SER A 50 -27.62 -4.40 1.42
CA SER A 50 -26.93 -5.58 0.89
C SER A 50 -26.19 -6.30 2.02
N GLU A 51 -26.69 -7.49 2.39
CA GLU A 51 -26.01 -8.34 3.37
C GLU A 51 -24.74 -8.93 2.75
N ILE A 52 -23.58 -8.61 3.33
CA ILE A 52 -22.30 -9.15 2.89
C ILE A 52 -22.15 -10.58 3.41
N GLN A 53 -22.23 -11.54 2.49
CA GLN A 53 -21.98 -12.95 2.75
C GLN A 53 -20.55 -13.30 2.31
N ILE A 54 -19.78 -13.90 3.23
CA ILE A 54 -18.40 -14.32 3.00
C ILE A 54 -18.32 -15.80 3.38
N ASP A 55 -17.84 -16.64 2.46
CA ASP A 55 -17.63 -18.05 2.73
C ASP A 55 -16.57 -18.27 3.81
N THR A 56 -16.77 -19.27 4.67
CA THR A 56 -15.84 -19.59 5.76
C THR A 56 -14.42 -19.87 5.25
N LYS A 57 -14.28 -20.51 4.08
CA LYS A 57 -12.95 -20.74 3.47
C LYS A 57 -12.26 -19.43 3.08
N THR A 58 -13.05 -18.43 2.68
CA THR A 58 -12.52 -17.10 2.34
C THR A 58 -12.06 -16.38 3.61
N ILE A 59 -12.79 -16.51 4.71
CA ILE A 59 -12.39 -15.97 6.02
C ILE A 59 -11.07 -16.60 6.46
N GLN A 60 -10.97 -17.93 6.48
CA GLN A 60 -9.73 -18.65 6.82
C GLN A 60 -8.55 -18.26 5.93
N LEU A 61 -8.79 -18.06 4.63
CA LEU A 61 -7.76 -17.60 3.72
C LEU A 61 -7.32 -16.17 4.03
N LEU A 62 -8.26 -15.27 4.35
CA LEU A 62 -7.96 -13.90 4.75
C LEU A 62 -7.13 -13.87 6.02
N GLU A 63 -7.51 -14.62 7.06
CA GLU A 63 -6.75 -14.75 8.31
C GLU A 63 -5.31 -15.16 8.06
N ARG A 64 -5.12 -16.18 7.22
CA ARG A 64 -3.79 -16.68 6.87
C ARG A 64 -2.95 -15.64 6.11
N LEU A 65 -3.57 -14.86 5.23
CA LEU A 65 -2.87 -13.84 4.44
C LEU A 65 -2.55 -12.59 5.26
N SER A 66 -3.47 -12.16 6.12
CA SER A 66 -3.28 -10.97 6.97
C SER A 66 -2.53 -11.27 8.26
N LEU A 67 -2.42 -12.54 8.65
CA LEU A 67 -1.92 -12.98 9.96
C LEU A 67 -2.71 -12.34 11.11
N VAL A 68 -4.04 -12.23 10.92
CA VAL A 68 -4.97 -11.65 11.89
C VAL A 68 -6.03 -12.70 12.18
N ASP A 69 -6.39 -12.84 13.46
CA ASP A 69 -7.50 -13.67 13.92
C ASP A 69 -8.84 -12.98 13.60
N LEU A 70 -9.67 -13.62 12.80
CA LEU A 70 -11.01 -13.20 12.42
C LEU A 70 -12.08 -14.14 12.98
N ASP A 71 -11.77 -15.08 13.86
CA ASP A 71 -12.73 -16.06 14.41
C ASP A 71 -13.75 -15.42 15.38
N SER A 72 -13.47 -14.19 15.86
CA SER A 72 -14.38 -13.48 16.75
C SER A 72 -15.56 -12.84 16.01
N GLU A 73 -16.78 -12.97 16.53
CA GLU A 73 -17.99 -12.34 15.95
C GLU A 73 -17.83 -10.82 15.73
N ARG A 74 -17.09 -10.15 16.62
CA ARG A 74 -16.78 -8.72 16.51
C ARG A 74 -15.86 -8.41 15.33
N ALA A 75 -14.87 -9.26 15.07
CA ALA A 75 -13.99 -9.13 13.90
C ALA A 75 -14.77 -9.33 12.60
N LEU A 76 -15.63 -10.36 12.52
CA LEU A 76 -16.49 -10.55 11.35
C LEU A 76 -17.44 -9.36 11.13
N ALA A 77 -18.07 -8.84 12.19
CA ALA A 77 -18.96 -7.69 12.08
C ALA A 77 -18.21 -6.45 11.57
N THR A 78 -17.00 -6.22 12.06
CA THR A 78 -16.15 -5.09 11.63
C THR A 78 -15.71 -5.26 10.18
N LEU A 79 -15.34 -6.48 9.76
CA LEU A 79 -14.99 -6.79 8.38
C LEU A 79 -16.16 -6.52 7.43
N LYS A 80 -17.35 -7.04 7.76
CA LYS A 80 -18.58 -6.82 6.97
C LYS A 80 -18.92 -5.34 6.88
N SER A 81 -18.86 -4.60 8.00
CA SER A 81 -19.09 -3.16 8.03
C SER A 81 -18.09 -2.38 7.17
N SER A 82 -16.82 -2.78 7.19
CA SER A 82 -15.76 -2.16 6.37
C SER A 82 -16.00 -2.39 4.87
N ILE A 83 -16.44 -3.59 4.50
CA ILE A 83 -16.79 -3.92 3.11
C ILE A 83 -18.01 -3.10 2.66
N GLN A 84 -19.07 -3.03 3.49
CA GLN A 84 -20.24 -2.21 3.19
C GLN A 84 -19.89 -0.72 3.04
N PHE A 85 -18.97 -0.22 3.87
CA PHE A 85 -18.48 1.14 3.74
C PHE A 85 -17.72 1.37 2.43
N ALA A 86 -16.85 0.44 2.04
CA ALA A 86 -16.11 0.51 0.78
C ALA A 86 -17.03 0.38 -0.45
N ASP A 87 -18.11 -0.38 -0.36
CA ASP A 87 -19.06 -0.57 -1.47
C ASP A 87 -19.74 0.74 -1.90
N LYS A 88 -19.76 1.75 -1.01
CA LYS A 88 -20.26 3.09 -1.33
C LYS A 88 -19.55 3.75 -2.50
N ILE A 89 -18.31 3.38 -2.85
CA ILE A 89 -17.63 3.95 -4.03
C ILE A 89 -17.86 3.15 -5.32
N ALA A 90 -18.50 1.99 -5.26
CA ALA A 90 -18.70 1.10 -6.41
C ALA A 90 -19.64 1.71 -7.48
N HIS A 91 -20.57 2.60 -7.09
CA HIS A 91 -21.47 3.29 -8.01
C HIS A 91 -20.79 4.38 -8.86
N ILE A 92 -19.54 4.76 -8.53
CA ILE A 92 -18.82 5.81 -9.24
C ILE A 92 -18.38 5.26 -10.60
N ASN A 93 -18.86 5.88 -11.68
CA ASN A 93 -18.44 5.51 -13.03
C ASN A 93 -16.95 5.81 -13.23
N THR A 94 -16.16 4.75 -13.42
CA THR A 94 -14.72 4.82 -13.72
C THR A 94 -14.39 4.32 -15.13
N ASP A 95 -15.40 4.22 -16.01
CA ASP A 95 -15.23 3.84 -17.41
C ASP A 95 -14.22 4.77 -18.10
N HIS A 96 -13.27 4.17 -18.81
CA HIS A 96 -12.19 4.87 -19.51
C HIS A 96 -11.25 5.71 -18.62
N VAL A 97 -11.32 5.58 -17.29
CA VAL A 97 -10.36 6.19 -16.36
C VAL A 97 -9.20 5.22 -16.13
N ARG A 98 -7.96 5.66 -16.39
CA ARG A 98 -6.78 4.84 -16.06
C ARG A 98 -6.53 4.84 -14.55
N PRO A 99 -6.28 3.69 -13.91
CA PRO A 99 -5.87 3.64 -12.51
C PRO A 99 -4.61 4.47 -12.26
N LEU A 100 -4.62 5.23 -11.16
CA LEU A 100 -3.46 6.00 -10.72
C LEU A 100 -2.57 5.13 -9.82
N TYR A 101 -1.32 4.89 -10.23
CA TYR A 101 -0.37 4.08 -9.45
C TYR A 101 0.53 4.91 -8.53
N THR A 102 0.87 6.13 -8.95
CA THR A 102 1.71 7.06 -8.19
C THR A 102 1.26 8.48 -8.50
N VAL A 103 1.31 9.37 -7.51
CA VAL A 103 1.05 10.80 -7.74
C VAL A 103 2.20 11.48 -8.52
N LEU A 104 3.34 10.79 -8.69
CA LEU A 104 4.57 11.32 -9.27
C LEU A 104 4.81 10.85 -10.72
N GLU A 105 3.75 10.63 -11.52
CA GLU A 105 3.86 10.04 -12.88
C GLU A 105 4.76 10.85 -13.83
N HIS A 106 4.89 12.16 -13.58
CA HIS A 106 5.71 13.07 -14.39
C HIS A 106 7.14 13.22 -13.88
N GLN A 107 7.49 12.56 -12.76
CA GLN A 107 8.83 12.64 -12.18
C GLN A 107 9.73 11.55 -12.73
N GLN A 108 11.02 11.87 -12.84
CA GLN A 108 12.03 10.91 -13.26
C GLN A 108 12.43 10.02 -12.08
N LEU A 109 12.29 8.71 -12.25
CA LEU A 109 12.72 7.70 -11.30
C LEU A 109 14.25 7.70 -11.22
N GLN A 110 14.78 7.96 -10.02
CA GLN A 110 16.20 7.94 -9.76
C GLN A 110 16.66 6.48 -9.58
N LEU A 111 17.65 6.08 -10.38
CA LEU A 111 18.32 4.80 -10.23
C LEU A 111 19.34 4.88 -9.10
N ARG A 112 19.36 3.86 -8.25
CA ARG A 112 20.42 3.67 -7.24
C ARG A 112 21.76 3.44 -7.96
N ASN A 113 22.82 4.10 -7.48
CA ASN A 113 24.17 3.83 -7.96
C ASN A 113 24.59 2.40 -7.61
N ASP A 114 25.26 1.73 -8.54
CA ASP A 114 25.79 0.38 -8.32
C ASP A 114 27.11 0.46 -7.54
N GLN A 115 26.98 0.73 -6.25
CA GLN A 115 28.09 0.82 -5.30
C GLN A 115 27.77 -0.03 -4.08
N VAL A 116 28.78 -0.70 -3.55
CA VAL A 116 28.70 -1.43 -2.28
C VAL A 116 28.84 -0.42 -1.15
N THR A 117 27.82 -0.31 -0.31
CA THR A 117 27.79 0.65 0.81
C THR A 117 27.84 -0.03 2.18
N GLU A 118 27.49 -1.31 2.25
CA GLU A 118 27.29 -2.05 3.50
C GLU A 118 28.44 -3.02 3.77
N GLY A 119 28.83 -3.13 5.05
CA GLY A 119 29.81 -4.10 5.54
C GLY A 119 29.76 -4.22 7.06
N ASP A 120 29.99 -5.44 7.56
CA ASP A 120 30.16 -5.78 8.99
C ASP A 120 29.12 -5.21 9.98
N CYS A 121 27.86 -5.04 9.55
CA CYS A 121 26.78 -4.46 10.36
C CYS A 121 25.93 -5.51 11.11
N ARG A 122 26.46 -6.73 11.34
CA ARG A 122 25.70 -7.85 11.93
C ARG A 122 25.08 -7.49 13.29
N ALA A 123 25.88 -6.89 14.17
CA ALA A 123 25.43 -6.48 15.50
C ALA A 123 24.30 -5.44 15.42
N GLU A 124 24.35 -4.51 14.45
CA GLU A 124 23.32 -3.49 14.26
C GLU A 124 22.01 -4.08 13.71
N VAL A 125 22.13 -5.04 12.78
CA VAL A 125 21.01 -5.77 12.18
C VAL A 125 20.26 -6.60 13.24
N LEU A 126 20.99 -7.28 14.14
CA LEU A 126 20.39 -8.13 15.17
C LEU A 126 19.93 -7.37 16.42
N ARG A 127 20.29 -6.08 16.58
CA ARG A 127 20.04 -5.30 17.81
C ARG A 127 18.57 -5.29 18.26
N ASN A 128 17.63 -5.29 17.33
CA ASN A 128 16.19 -5.24 17.63
C ASN A 128 15.54 -6.63 17.72
N ALA A 129 16.30 -7.70 17.51
CA ALA A 129 15.77 -9.06 17.58
C ALA A 129 15.46 -9.44 19.02
N LYS A 130 14.23 -9.93 19.26
CA LYS A 130 13.81 -10.38 20.61
C LYS A 130 14.52 -11.67 21.03
N VAL A 131 14.71 -12.58 20.09
CA VAL A 131 15.39 -13.87 20.29
C VAL A 131 16.36 -14.06 19.14
N THR A 132 17.59 -14.37 19.49
CA THR A 132 18.67 -14.72 18.57
C THR A 132 19.29 -16.02 19.07
N ASP A 133 19.81 -16.80 18.14
CA ASP A 133 20.65 -17.96 18.44
C ASP A 133 21.93 -17.79 17.63
N GLU A 134 23.04 -17.64 18.34
CA GLU A 134 24.31 -17.16 17.79
C GLU A 134 24.10 -15.87 16.97
N ASP A 135 24.26 -15.96 15.65
CA ASP A 135 24.18 -14.86 14.69
C ASP A 135 22.91 -14.94 13.81
N TYR A 136 21.91 -15.71 14.24
CA TYR A 136 20.68 -15.97 13.47
C TYR A 136 19.43 -15.47 14.21
N TYR A 137 18.43 -15.07 13.41
CA TYR A 137 17.08 -14.87 13.91
C TYR A 137 16.44 -16.22 14.21
N VAL A 138 15.82 -16.34 15.38
CA VAL A 138 15.05 -17.53 15.74
C VAL A 138 13.60 -17.32 15.33
N SER A 139 13.10 -18.19 14.46
CA SER A 139 11.67 -18.31 14.17
C SER A 139 11.11 -19.57 14.81
N PRO A 140 9.84 -19.59 15.23
CA PRO A 140 9.14 -20.84 15.51
C PRO A 140 9.24 -21.82 14.33
N PRO A 141 9.08 -23.14 14.54
CA PRO A 141 9.00 -24.11 13.46
C PRO A 141 7.76 -23.84 12.59
N GLY A 142 7.92 -22.95 11.61
CA GLY A 142 6.85 -22.40 10.79
C GLY A 142 6.57 -23.26 9.58
N ASN A 143 5.76 -24.31 9.76
CA ASN A 143 4.96 -24.91 8.69
C ASN A 143 3.89 -25.91 9.22
N ILE A 144 3.38 -25.71 10.44
CA ILE A 144 2.30 -26.54 10.98
C ILE A 144 0.98 -25.94 10.45
N PRO A 145 0.19 -26.67 9.64
CA PRO A 145 -1.15 -26.22 9.29
C PRO A 145 -1.94 -25.95 10.56
N LEU A 146 -2.66 -24.82 10.63
CA LEU A 146 -3.67 -24.65 11.66
C LEU A 146 -4.67 -25.80 11.49
N GLU A 147 -4.91 -26.57 12.55
CA GLU A 147 -5.92 -27.63 12.57
C GLU A 147 -7.26 -27.01 12.15
N GLN A 148 -7.90 -27.58 11.13
CA GLN A 148 -9.16 -27.09 10.57
C GLN A 148 -10.36 -27.46 11.43
#